data_AF-A0A1T1BGB2-F1
#
_entry.id   AF-A0A1T1BGB2-F1
#
_cell.length_a   1.000
_cell.length_b   1.000
_cell.length_c   1.000
_cell.angle_alpha   90.00
_cell.angle_beta   90.00
_cell.angle_gamma   90.00
#
_symmetry.space_group_name_H-M   'P 1'
#
loop_
_entity.id
_entity.type
_entity.pdbx_description
1 polymer ?
#
loop_
_entity_poly.entity_id
_entity_poly.type
_entity_poly.pdbx_seq_one_letter_code
_entity_poly.pdbx_strand_id
1 'polypeptide(L)'
;MTQTAQNEPQVLVPLTTPEEVDQFLTEYPLAAVFKAGTCHKTMQGFGVLETFLQRHELPVGFIRVVDWRSASNHVAQRTGLVHHSPQLILFQDGQPRFEVNNWDITPEALAPVFEQHVPVRAGEGSVATDDNAEPYRRLMRAFLDGQLSEWAFQDQYVNMFRDDASLRSQREFELLSRLFGDPDAYHGGLHQLGAPQERGDLKARVQALLTELG
;
A
#
# COMPACT_ATOMS: atom_id res chain seq x y z
N MET A 1 -26.23 -23.83 17.40
CA MET A 1 -25.15 -24.02 16.40
C MET A 1 -24.56 -22.65 16.17
N THR A 2 -23.53 -22.32 16.94
CA THR A 2 -22.90 -21.00 16.92
C THR A 2 -21.90 -21.01 15.77
N GLN A 3 -22.21 -20.26 14.71
CA GLN A 3 -21.38 -20.16 13.53
C GLN A 3 -20.08 -19.46 13.92
N THR A 4 -18.97 -20.16 13.68
CA THR A 4 -17.61 -19.72 13.91
C THR A 4 -17.39 -18.39 13.20
N ALA A 5 -17.13 -17.31 13.95
CA ALA A 5 -16.62 -16.07 13.37
C ALA A 5 -15.23 -16.39 12.79
N GLN A 6 -15.17 -16.61 11.48
CA GLN A 6 -13.90 -16.79 10.79
C GLN A 6 -13.29 -15.41 10.60
N ASN A 7 -12.05 -15.26 11.06
CA ASN A 7 -11.18 -14.12 10.76
C ASN A 7 -10.88 -14.14 9.24
N GLU A 8 -11.81 -13.64 8.43
CA GLU A 8 -11.59 -13.55 6.98
C GLU A 8 -10.60 -12.40 6.70
N PRO A 9 -9.48 -12.69 6.01
CA PRO A 9 -8.50 -11.67 5.68
C PRO A 9 -9.13 -10.60 4.79
N GLN A 10 -8.62 -9.37 4.90
CA GLN A 10 -9.00 -8.28 4.00
C GLN A 10 -8.76 -8.70 2.55
N VAL A 11 -9.81 -8.67 1.72
CA VAL A 11 -9.70 -8.97 0.30
C VAL A 11 -9.02 -7.78 -0.38
N LEU A 12 -7.73 -7.94 -0.71
CA LEU A 12 -6.95 -7.03 -1.54
C LEU A 12 -6.59 -7.77 -2.84
N VAL A 13 -7.08 -7.28 -3.98
CA VAL A 13 -6.95 -7.98 -5.26
C VAL A 13 -6.25 -7.07 -6.28
N PRO A 14 -5.11 -7.48 -6.88
CA PRO A 14 -4.54 -6.76 -8.00
C PRO A 14 -5.48 -6.84 -9.21
N LEU A 15 -5.81 -5.69 -9.79
CA LEU A 15 -6.61 -5.59 -11.01
C LEU A 15 -5.70 -5.12 -12.15
N THR A 16 -5.23 -6.06 -12.94
CA THR A 16 -4.20 -5.87 -13.97
C THR A 16 -4.80 -5.69 -15.37
N THR A 17 -6.01 -6.22 -15.60
CA THR A 17 -6.73 -6.12 -16.88
C THR A 17 -8.12 -5.48 -16.73
N PRO A 18 -8.71 -4.94 -17.83
CA PRO A 18 -10.11 -4.49 -17.84
C PRO A 18 -11.09 -5.59 -17.41
N GLU A 19 -10.86 -6.82 -17.82
CA GLU A 19 -11.74 -7.96 -17.52
C GLU A 19 -11.75 -8.28 -16.03
N GLU A 20 -10.59 -8.21 -15.36
CA GLU A 20 -10.48 -8.39 -13.91
C GLU A 20 -11.23 -7.30 -13.14
N VAL A 21 -11.27 -6.06 -13.63
CA VAL A 21 -12.06 -4.97 -13.05
C VAL A 21 -13.55 -5.30 -13.11
N ASP A 22 -14.05 -5.73 -14.27
CA ASP A 22 -15.47 -6.06 -14.43
C ASP A 22 -15.87 -7.30 -13.62
N GLN A 23 -15.01 -8.31 -13.58
CA GLN A 23 -15.22 -9.48 -12.75
C GLN A 23 -15.28 -9.11 -11.27
N PHE A 24 -14.30 -8.34 -10.77
CA PHE A 24 -14.23 -7.91 -9.39
C PHE A 24 -15.48 -7.12 -8.97
N LEU A 25 -15.92 -6.15 -9.79
CA LEU A 25 -17.10 -5.34 -9.50
C LEU A 25 -18.43 -6.10 -9.66
N THR A 26 -18.42 -7.25 -10.33
CA THR A 26 -19.56 -8.16 -10.42
C THR A 26 -19.61 -9.12 -9.22
N GLU A 27 -18.44 -9.62 -8.81
CA GLU A 27 -18.28 -10.54 -7.69
C GLU A 27 -18.57 -9.86 -6.34
N TYR A 28 -18.20 -8.60 -6.20
CA TYR A 28 -18.36 -7.82 -4.97
C TYR A 28 -19.32 -6.64 -5.18
N PRO A 29 -20.62 -6.79 -4.80
CA PRO A 29 -21.60 -5.72 -4.94
C PRO A 29 -21.24 -4.45 -4.17
N LEU A 30 -20.54 -4.57 -3.03
CA LEU A 30 -19.95 -3.46 -2.30
C LEU A 30 -18.44 -3.64 -2.28
N ALA A 31 -17.72 -2.77 -2.97
CA ALA A 31 -16.27 -2.86 -3.13
C ALA A 31 -15.65 -1.49 -3.36
N ALA A 32 -14.34 -1.37 -3.20
CA ALA A 32 -13.61 -0.20 -3.65
C ALA A 32 -12.55 -0.56 -4.70
N VAL A 33 -12.25 0.41 -5.57
CA VAL A 33 -11.07 0.37 -6.43
C VAL A 33 -10.11 1.46 -6.01
N PHE A 34 -8.87 1.10 -5.68
CA PHE A 34 -7.78 2.02 -5.37
C PHE A 34 -6.77 2.06 -6.52
N LYS A 35 -6.71 3.19 -7.22
CA LYS A 35 -5.70 3.44 -8.26
C LYS A 35 -4.47 4.04 -7.59
N ALA A 36 -3.37 3.30 -7.64
CA ALA A 36 -2.12 3.58 -6.97
C ALA A 36 -1.06 4.11 -7.95
N GLY A 37 -0.44 5.23 -7.60
CA GLY A 37 0.73 5.77 -8.28
C GLY A 37 2.01 5.36 -7.60
N THR A 38 3.12 5.98 -7.99
CA THR A 38 4.47 5.68 -7.46
C THR A 38 5.01 6.82 -6.59
N CYS A 39 4.14 7.65 -6.00
CA CYS A 39 4.54 8.81 -5.20
C CYS A 39 4.02 8.71 -3.77
N HIS A 40 4.66 9.42 -2.83
CA HIS A 40 4.34 9.44 -1.39
C HIS A 40 2.87 9.71 -1.07
N LYS A 41 2.17 10.49 -1.90
CA LYS A 41 0.72 10.70 -1.75
C LYS A 41 -0.06 9.39 -1.80
N THR A 42 0.38 8.46 -2.66
CA THR A 42 -0.23 7.12 -2.78
C THR A 42 -0.04 6.32 -1.51
N MET A 43 1.16 6.33 -0.94
CA MET A 43 1.44 5.63 0.32
C MET A 43 0.64 6.21 1.48
N GLN A 44 0.53 7.53 1.56
CA GLN A 44 -0.29 8.20 2.57
C GLN A 44 -1.78 7.87 2.41
N GLY A 45 -2.32 7.99 1.19
CA GLY A 45 -3.74 7.70 0.92
C GLY A 45 -4.10 6.24 1.17
N PHE A 46 -3.20 5.31 0.83
CA PHE A 46 -3.37 3.89 1.14
C PHE A 46 -3.29 3.63 2.64
N GLY A 47 -2.38 4.28 3.35
CA GLY A 47 -2.29 4.18 4.81
C GLY A 47 -3.56 4.63 5.52
N VAL A 48 -4.14 5.76 5.10
CA VAL A 48 -5.46 6.19 5.58
C VAL A 48 -6.51 5.12 5.32
N LEU A 49 -6.62 4.61 4.08
CA LEU A 49 -7.56 3.56 3.72
C LEU A 49 -7.42 2.31 4.61
N GLU A 50 -6.21 1.86 4.88
CA GLU A 50 -5.97 0.69 5.73
C GLU A 50 -6.51 0.85 7.15
N THR A 51 -6.42 2.05 7.75
CA THR A 51 -6.98 2.28 9.09
C THR A 51 -8.50 2.04 9.15
N PHE A 52 -9.18 2.20 8.00
CA PHE A 52 -10.58 1.85 7.87
C PHE A 52 -10.76 0.36 7.61
N LEU A 53 -9.96 -0.25 6.73
CA LEU A 53 -10.01 -1.69 6.44
C LEU A 53 -9.68 -2.59 7.64
N GLN A 54 -9.02 -2.06 8.68
CA GLN A 54 -8.85 -2.77 9.95
C GLN A 54 -10.17 -2.92 10.74
N ARG A 55 -11.11 -1.99 10.56
CA ARG A 55 -12.37 -1.90 11.31
C ARG A 55 -13.59 -2.22 10.47
N HIS A 56 -13.47 -2.12 9.15
CA HIS A 56 -14.55 -2.28 8.20
C HIS A 56 -14.21 -3.36 7.18
N GLU A 57 -15.24 -4.03 6.67
CA GLU A 57 -15.12 -5.09 5.70
C GLU A 57 -15.50 -4.56 4.31
N LEU A 58 -14.48 -4.40 3.45
CA LEU A 58 -14.67 -3.86 2.12
C LEU A 58 -13.63 -4.44 1.16
N PRO A 59 -14.00 -5.35 0.25
CA PRO A 59 -13.09 -5.81 -0.81
C PRO A 59 -12.49 -4.61 -1.57
N VAL A 60 -11.16 -4.59 -1.70
CA VAL A 60 -10.46 -3.53 -2.44
C VAL A 60 -9.67 -4.13 -3.59
N GLY A 61 -10.08 -3.78 -4.80
CA GLY A 61 -9.29 -4.01 -6.00
C GLY A 61 -8.29 -2.88 -6.15
N PHE A 62 -7.02 -3.17 -6.44
CA PHE A 62 -6.02 -2.14 -6.61
C PHE A 62 -5.38 -2.16 -7.99
N ILE A 63 -5.04 -0.99 -8.50
CA ILE A 63 -4.44 -0.83 -9.82
C ILE A 63 -3.17 -0.01 -9.71
N ARG A 64 -2.01 -0.58 -10.04
CA ARG A 64 -0.77 0.18 -10.22
C ARG A 64 -0.82 0.88 -11.56
N VAL A 65 -1.10 2.19 -11.56
CA VAL A 65 -1.50 2.92 -12.78
C VAL A 65 -0.38 3.03 -13.81
N VAL A 66 0.88 2.93 -13.39
CA VAL A 66 2.05 2.92 -14.28
C VAL A 66 2.13 1.62 -15.07
N ASP A 67 1.87 0.49 -14.40
CA ASP A 67 2.02 -0.86 -14.95
C ASP A 67 0.75 -1.33 -15.67
N TRP A 68 -0.43 -0.97 -15.14
CA TRP A 68 -1.73 -1.52 -15.55
C TRP A 68 -2.66 -0.42 -16.08
N ARG A 69 -2.14 0.38 -17.01
CA ARG A 69 -2.87 1.52 -17.61
C ARG A 69 -4.21 1.12 -18.23
N SER A 70 -4.30 -0.05 -18.87
CA SER A 70 -5.54 -0.54 -19.47
C SER A 70 -6.65 -0.71 -18.44
N ALA A 71 -6.37 -1.37 -17.31
CA ALA A 71 -7.32 -1.51 -16.19
C ALA A 71 -7.72 -0.14 -15.62
N SER A 72 -6.74 0.74 -15.38
CA SER A 72 -7.00 2.11 -14.85
C SER A 72 -7.91 2.94 -15.76
N ASN A 73 -7.65 2.88 -17.07
CA ASN A 73 -8.43 3.57 -18.09
C ASN A 73 -9.83 2.99 -18.22
N HIS A 74 -9.97 1.65 -18.12
CA HIS A 74 -11.27 0.99 -18.13
C HIS A 74 -12.16 1.47 -16.99
N VAL A 75 -11.62 1.57 -15.76
CA VAL A 75 -12.37 2.13 -14.63
C VAL A 75 -12.85 3.56 -14.94
N ALA A 76 -11.98 4.41 -15.51
CA ALA A 76 -12.37 5.79 -15.85
C ALA A 76 -13.45 5.86 -16.93
N GLN A 77 -13.39 4.99 -17.96
CA GLN A 77 -14.40 4.90 -19.01
C GLN A 77 -15.74 4.40 -18.46
N ARG A 78 -15.71 3.37 -17.62
CA ARG A 78 -16.89 2.74 -17.01
C ARG A 78 -17.63 3.68 -16.06
N THR A 79 -16.91 4.50 -15.30
CA THR A 79 -17.49 5.41 -14.32
C THR A 79 -17.74 6.81 -14.85
N GLY A 80 -17.07 7.21 -15.93
CA GLY A 80 -17.02 8.59 -16.40
C GLY A 80 -16.19 9.53 -15.50
N LEU A 81 -15.52 9.01 -14.46
CA LEU A 81 -14.69 9.79 -13.56
C LEU A 81 -13.32 10.06 -14.17
N VAL A 82 -12.81 11.27 -13.95
CA VAL A 82 -11.48 11.67 -14.42
C VAL A 82 -10.42 10.81 -13.73
N HIS A 83 -9.41 10.38 -14.49
CA HIS A 83 -8.30 9.61 -13.92
C HIS A 83 -7.45 10.47 -12.97
N HIS A 84 -7.28 9.99 -11.74
CA HIS A 84 -6.35 10.54 -10.75
C HIS A 84 -5.51 9.43 -10.11
N SER A 85 -4.42 9.83 -9.44
CA SER A 85 -3.53 8.91 -8.73
C SER A 85 -2.83 9.63 -7.56
N PRO A 86 -3.01 9.18 -6.29
CA PRO A 86 -3.92 8.12 -5.89
C PRO A 86 -5.40 8.50 -6.10
N GLN A 87 -6.25 7.50 -6.27
CA GLN A 87 -7.71 7.67 -6.39
C GLN A 87 -8.41 6.45 -5.78
N LEU A 88 -9.33 6.69 -4.84
CA LEU A 88 -10.21 5.69 -4.26
C LEU A 88 -11.63 5.91 -4.78
N ILE A 89 -12.25 4.85 -5.28
CA ILE A 89 -13.65 4.88 -5.73
C ILE A 89 -14.39 3.77 -5.00
N LEU A 90 -15.47 4.12 -4.29
CA LEU A 90 -16.39 3.14 -3.71
C LEU A 90 -17.49 2.82 -4.72
N PHE A 91 -17.76 1.52 -4.89
CA PHE A 91 -18.79 0.98 -5.75
C PHE A 91 -19.89 0.32 -4.94
N GLN A 92 -21.14 0.53 -5.38
CA GLN A 92 -22.30 -0.23 -4.92
C GLN A 92 -23.08 -0.71 -6.15
N ASP A 93 -23.28 -2.02 -6.26
CA ASP A 93 -23.89 -2.72 -7.38
C ASP A 93 -23.23 -2.34 -8.71
N GLY A 94 -21.90 -2.31 -8.70
CA GLY A 94 -21.08 -1.92 -9.85
C GLY A 94 -21.15 -0.43 -10.23
N GLN A 95 -21.90 0.41 -9.52
CA GLN A 95 -21.99 1.86 -9.78
C GLN A 95 -21.10 2.66 -8.83
N PRO A 96 -20.38 3.69 -9.30
CA PRO A 96 -19.59 4.55 -8.42
C PRO A 96 -20.51 5.36 -7.50
N ARG A 97 -20.29 5.27 -6.18
CA ARG A 97 -21.07 6.01 -5.17
C ARG A 97 -20.27 7.10 -4.48
N PHE A 98 -18.95 6.95 -4.42
CA PHE A 98 -18.06 7.92 -3.82
C PHE A 98 -16.70 7.88 -4.52
N GLU A 99 -16.08 9.05 -4.66
CA GLU A 99 -14.72 9.20 -5.17
C GLU A 99 -13.96 10.16 -4.27
N VAL A 100 -12.71 9.83 -3.98
CA VAL A 100 -11.74 10.74 -3.39
C VAL A 100 -10.36 10.48 -3.98
N ASN A 101 -9.52 11.50 -4.10
CA ASN A 101 -8.24 11.36 -4.78
C ASN A 101 -7.16 12.29 -4.20
N ASN A 102 -5.91 12.08 -4.61
CA ASN A 102 -4.76 12.89 -4.21
C ASN A 102 -4.65 13.10 -2.69
N TRP A 103 -4.69 14.35 -2.25
CA TRP A 103 -4.57 14.76 -0.84
C TRP A 103 -5.90 14.70 -0.10
N ASP A 104 -7.01 14.53 -0.80
CA ASP A 104 -8.34 14.50 -0.20
C ASP A 104 -8.63 13.13 0.44
N ILE A 105 -7.76 12.13 0.23
CA ILE A 105 -7.85 10.82 0.89
C ILE A 105 -7.42 10.98 2.35
N THR A 106 -8.32 11.51 3.18
CA THR A 106 -8.11 11.77 4.60
C THR A 106 -9.11 11.01 5.48
N PRO A 107 -8.82 10.81 6.79
CA PRO A 107 -9.77 10.20 7.71
C PRO A 107 -11.12 10.90 7.74
N GLU A 108 -11.14 12.24 7.66
CA GLU A 108 -12.36 13.04 7.70
C GLU A 108 -13.22 12.84 6.44
N ALA A 109 -12.59 12.61 5.29
CA ALA A 109 -13.29 12.32 4.05
C ALA A 109 -13.85 10.89 4.03
N LEU A 110 -13.09 9.91 4.54
CA LEU A 110 -13.48 8.50 4.51
C LEU A 110 -14.46 8.11 5.63
N ALA A 111 -14.33 8.68 6.84
CA ALA A 111 -15.14 8.29 8.00
C ALA A 111 -16.64 8.28 7.76
N PRO A 112 -17.29 9.36 7.28
CA PRO A 112 -18.73 9.36 7.07
C PRO A 112 -19.17 8.32 6.03
N VAL A 113 -18.35 8.10 5.00
CA VAL A 113 -18.65 7.12 3.94
C VAL A 113 -18.56 5.69 4.48
N PHE A 114 -17.51 5.37 5.22
CA PHE A 114 -17.32 4.05 5.81
C PHE A 114 -18.37 3.74 6.88
N GLU A 115 -18.66 4.69 7.77
CA GLU A 115 -19.69 4.53 8.81
C GLU A 115 -21.09 4.33 8.22
N GLN A 116 -21.41 5.01 7.11
CA GLN A 116 -22.72 4.94 6.48
C GLN A 116 -22.89 3.72 5.58
N HIS A 117 -21.85 3.32 4.85
CA HIS A 117 -21.98 2.39 3.73
C HIS A 117 -21.21 1.08 3.89
N VAL A 118 -20.22 1.01 4.78
CA VAL A 118 -19.31 -0.13 4.87
C VAL A 118 -19.49 -0.87 6.18
N PRO A 119 -19.84 -2.17 6.16
CA PRO A 119 -20.07 -2.93 7.38
C PRO A 119 -18.83 -2.95 8.27
N VAL A 120 -19.05 -2.88 9.58
CA VAL A 120 -17.99 -3.05 10.59
C VAL A 120 -17.61 -4.53 10.67
N ARG A 121 -16.31 -4.82 10.76
CA ARG A 121 -15.79 -6.18 10.91
C ARG A 121 -16.25 -6.80 12.22
N ALA A 122 -16.61 -8.08 12.16
CA ALA A 122 -16.81 -8.91 13.33
C ALA A 122 -15.46 -9.48 13.87
N GLY A 123 -14.46 -8.62 14.11
CA GLY A 123 -13.15 -9.03 14.66
C GLY A 123 -11.98 -8.10 14.30
N GLU A 124 -10.90 -8.12 15.09
CA GLU A 124 -9.62 -7.46 14.78
C GLU A 124 -8.89 -8.26 13.67
N GLY A 125 -9.04 -7.85 12.41
CA GLY A 125 -8.38 -8.53 11.29
C GLY A 125 -7.18 -7.74 10.77
N SER A 126 -6.04 -8.40 10.60
CA SER A 126 -4.88 -7.86 9.88
C SER A 126 -5.17 -7.79 8.38
N VAL A 127 -4.80 -6.68 7.74
CA VAL A 127 -4.77 -6.58 6.28
C VAL A 127 -3.62 -7.46 5.79
N ALA A 128 -3.92 -8.53 5.06
CA ALA A 128 -2.90 -9.39 4.46
C ALA A 128 -2.45 -8.74 3.15
N THR A 129 -1.39 -7.94 3.19
CA THR A 129 -0.59 -7.66 2.00
C THR A 129 0.27 -8.90 1.77
N ASP A 130 0.41 -9.36 0.52
CA ASP A 130 1.44 -10.34 0.13
C ASP A 130 2.79 -9.97 0.77
N ASP A 131 3.68 -10.94 1.00
CA ASP A 131 5.01 -10.79 1.64
C ASP A 131 5.98 -9.95 0.78
N ASN A 132 5.59 -8.70 0.54
CA ASN A 132 6.30 -7.67 -0.20
C ASN A 132 7.59 -7.27 0.52
N ALA A 133 7.75 -7.65 1.80
CA ALA A 133 8.90 -7.36 2.62
C ALA A 133 10.08 -8.35 2.43
N GLU A 134 9.88 -9.55 1.87
CA GLU A 134 10.97 -10.54 1.72
C GLU A 134 12.17 -10.04 0.90
N PRO A 135 12.03 -9.27 -0.20
CA PRO A 135 13.18 -8.65 -0.87
C PRO A 135 14.04 -7.78 0.07
N TYR A 136 13.40 -7.05 0.98
CA TYR A 136 14.08 -6.22 2.00
C TYR A 136 14.78 -7.09 3.02
N ARG A 137 14.10 -8.12 3.52
CA ARG A 137 14.68 -9.05 4.50
C ARG A 137 15.90 -9.76 3.94
N ARG A 138 15.86 -10.19 2.68
CA ARG A 138 17.03 -10.78 1.99
C ARG A 138 18.19 -9.80 1.91
N LEU A 139 17.94 -8.56 1.53
CA LEU A 139 18.96 -7.53 1.44
C LEU A 139 19.58 -7.22 2.82
N MET A 140 18.76 -7.15 3.87
CA MET A 140 19.19 -6.96 5.26
C MET A 140 20.06 -8.12 5.75
N ARG A 141 19.67 -9.37 5.50
CA ARG A 141 20.47 -10.56 5.85
C ARG A 141 21.83 -10.53 5.15
N ALA A 142 21.88 -10.22 3.84
CA ALA A 142 23.13 -10.11 3.09
C ALA A 142 24.09 -9.04 3.67
N PHE A 143 23.55 -7.90 4.12
CA PHE A 143 24.33 -6.88 4.82
C PHE A 143 24.85 -7.35 6.18
N LEU A 144 24.00 -7.96 7.01
CA LEU A 144 24.39 -8.47 8.33
C LEU A 144 25.46 -9.57 8.23
N ASP A 145 25.37 -10.42 7.22
CA ASP A 145 26.34 -11.48 6.91
C ASP A 145 27.67 -10.94 6.32
N GLY A 146 27.77 -9.62 6.11
CA GLY A 146 28.98 -8.97 5.58
C GLY A 146 29.18 -9.13 4.07
N GLN A 147 28.16 -9.57 3.34
CA GLN A 147 28.20 -9.70 1.87
C GLN A 147 28.06 -8.33 1.17
N LEU A 148 27.51 -7.33 1.86
CA LEU A 148 27.38 -5.97 1.38
C LEU A 148 28.13 -5.00 2.30
N SER A 149 28.79 -4.01 1.71
CA SER A 149 29.28 -2.85 2.46
C SER A 149 28.10 -1.96 2.88
N GLU A 150 28.29 -1.12 3.89
CA GLU A 150 27.25 -0.17 4.34
C GLU A 150 26.77 0.75 3.22
N TRP A 151 27.69 1.18 2.34
CA TRP A 151 27.37 1.99 1.16
C TRP A 151 26.56 1.21 0.12
N ALA A 152 26.98 -0.02 -0.20
CA ALA A 152 26.26 -0.85 -1.15
C ALA A 152 24.85 -1.22 -0.65
N PHE A 153 24.73 -1.49 0.65
CA PHE A 153 23.44 -1.75 1.28
C PHE A 153 22.54 -0.50 1.25
N GLN A 154 23.04 0.67 1.65
CA GLN A 154 22.26 1.92 1.61
C GLN A 154 21.76 2.23 0.19
N ASP A 155 22.63 2.15 -0.81
CA ASP A 155 22.26 2.42 -2.21
C ASP A 155 21.19 1.45 -2.71
N GLN A 156 21.43 0.14 -2.57
CA GLN A 156 20.48 -0.87 -3.03
C GLN A 156 19.15 -0.80 -2.28
N TYR A 157 19.17 -0.58 -0.96
CA TYR A 157 17.96 -0.51 -0.16
C TYR A 157 17.11 0.68 -0.56
N VAL A 158 17.70 1.87 -0.72
CA VAL A 158 16.93 3.08 -1.03
C VAL A 158 16.46 3.07 -2.48
N ASN A 159 17.27 2.60 -3.43
CA ASN A 159 16.80 2.43 -4.81
C ASN A 159 15.66 1.41 -4.88
N MET A 160 15.79 0.27 -4.20
CA MET A 160 14.71 -0.70 -4.10
C MET A 160 13.47 -0.07 -3.47
N PHE A 161 13.58 0.66 -2.35
CA PHE A 161 12.44 1.30 -1.70
C PHE A 161 11.77 2.41 -2.51
N ARG A 162 12.54 3.11 -3.33
CA ARG A 162 12.02 4.13 -4.26
C ARG A 162 11.32 3.52 -5.47
N ASP A 163 11.89 2.48 -6.04
CA ASP A 163 11.38 1.82 -7.25
C ASP A 163 10.29 0.79 -6.94
N ASP A 164 10.12 0.44 -5.67
CA ASP A 164 9.11 -0.50 -5.21
C ASP A 164 7.72 0.12 -5.25
N ALA A 165 6.97 -0.25 -6.29
CA ALA A 165 5.57 0.13 -6.49
C ALA A 165 4.58 -0.88 -5.85
N SER A 166 5.02 -1.76 -4.94
CA SER A 166 4.08 -2.62 -4.20
C SER A 166 3.20 -1.79 -3.29
N LEU A 167 1.92 -2.19 -3.18
CA LEU A 167 1.06 -1.64 -2.15
C LEU A 167 1.43 -2.31 -0.82
N ARG A 168 1.79 -1.47 0.14
CA ARG A 168 2.31 -1.87 1.45
C ARG A 168 1.47 -1.23 2.52
N SER A 169 1.40 -1.89 3.66
CA SER A 169 0.76 -1.25 4.79
C SER A 169 1.49 0.02 5.23
N GLN A 170 0.77 0.99 5.82
CA GLN A 170 1.39 2.16 6.44
C GLN A 170 2.43 1.73 7.47
N ARG A 171 2.11 0.70 8.25
CA ARG A 171 3.04 0.11 9.22
C ARG A 171 4.32 -0.38 8.55
N GLU A 172 4.19 -1.11 7.43
CA GLU A 172 5.35 -1.61 6.68
C GLU A 172 6.17 -0.46 6.08
N PHE A 173 5.51 0.55 5.50
CA PHE A 173 6.17 1.74 4.98
C PHE A 173 6.92 2.50 6.06
N GLU A 174 6.29 2.73 7.23
CA GLU A 174 6.92 3.39 8.37
C GLU A 174 8.11 2.58 8.89
N LEU A 175 7.98 1.26 9.02
CA LEU A 175 9.07 0.37 9.41
C LEU A 175 10.25 0.48 8.46
N LEU A 176 10.02 0.35 7.15
CA LEU A 176 11.08 0.39 6.14
C LEU A 176 11.72 1.78 6.01
N SER A 177 10.95 2.85 6.23
CA SER A 177 11.45 4.23 6.25
C SER A 177 12.38 4.54 7.43
N ARG A 178 12.39 3.74 8.51
CA ARG A 178 13.25 4.00 9.68
C ARG A 178 14.74 3.88 9.42
N LEU A 179 15.16 3.11 8.42
CA LEU A 179 16.59 2.94 8.12
C LEU A 179 17.19 4.18 7.45
N PHE A 180 16.52 4.71 6.43
CA PHE A 180 17.11 5.76 5.60
C PHE A 180 16.22 6.99 5.40
N GLY A 181 14.99 6.98 5.91
CA GLY A 181 13.99 8.02 5.69
C GLY A 181 13.04 7.70 4.55
N ASP A 182 12.16 8.65 4.26
CA ASP A 182 11.24 8.58 3.11
C ASP A 182 12.04 8.69 1.80
N PRO A 183 11.98 7.68 0.90
CA PRO A 183 12.71 7.70 -0.36
C PRO A 183 12.33 8.89 -1.27
N ASP A 184 11.11 9.41 -1.13
CA ASP A 184 10.62 10.56 -1.92
C ASP A 184 11.08 11.91 -1.36
N ALA A 185 11.51 11.98 -0.10
CA ALA A 185 12.06 13.22 0.47
C ALA A 185 13.36 13.66 -0.23
N TYR A 186 13.99 12.77 -1.02
CA TYR A 186 15.28 12.96 -1.68
C TYR A 186 15.14 13.27 -3.18
N HIS A 187 14.25 14.18 -3.57
CA HIS A 187 14.06 14.62 -4.95
C HIS A 187 15.36 15.08 -5.69
N GLY A 188 16.45 15.34 -4.97
CA GLY A 188 17.77 15.68 -5.50
C GLY A 188 18.78 14.51 -5.62
N GLY A 189 18.38 13.26 -5.36
CA GLY A 189 19.21 12.06 -5.43
C GLY A 189 19.84 11.63 -4.10
N LEU A 190 20.26 10.35 -4.04
CA LEU A 190 20.82 9.65 -2.87
C LEU A 190 22.02 10.36 -2.20
N HIS A 191 22.68 11.28 -2.89
CA HIS A 191 23.82 12.04 -2.39
C HIS A 191 23.50 12.89 -1.14
N GLN A 192 22.22 13.17 -0.86
CA GLN A 192 21.81 13.91 0.35
C GLN A 192 21.73 13.03 1.62
N LEU A 193 21.75 11.70 1.49
CA LEU A 193 21.66 10.81 2.65
C LEU A 193 22.92 10.85 3.52
N GLY A 194 24.05 11.30 2.99
CA GLY A 194 25.34 11.33 3.68
C GLY A 194 25.92 9.93 3.86
N ALA A 195 26.99 9.84 4.64
CA ALA A 195 27.66 8.58 4.90
C ALA A 195 26.83 7.74 5.89
N PRO A 196 26.60 6.43 5.62
CA PRO A 196 25.78 5.60 6.52
C PRO A 196 26.29 5.60 7.96
N GLN A 197 27.61 5.72 8.15
CA GLN A 197 28.29 5.75 9.45
C GLN A 197 27.90 6.97 10.30
N GLU A 198 27.46 8.06 9.68
CA GLU A 198 27.05 9.29 10.38
C GLU A 198 25.66 9.14 11.03
N ARG A 199 24.92 8.08 10.70
CA ARG A 199 23.56 7.80 11.21
C ARG A 199 23.54 6.76 12.34
N GLY A 200 24.67 6.60 13.02
CA GLY A 200 24.84 5.66 14.13
C GLY A 200 25.12 4.23 13.66
N ASP A 201 24.89 3.26 14.56
CA ASP A 201 25.16 1.84 14.28
C ASP A 201 24.13 1.26 13.30
N LEU A 202 24.49 1.21 12.03
CA LEU A 202 23.63 0.70 10.97
C LEU A 202 23.31 -0.78 11.14
N LYS A 203 24.27 -1.60 11.60
CA LYS A 203 24.05 -3.03 11.82
C LYS A 203 23.02 -3.28 12.91
N ALA A 204 23.13 -2.58 14.04
CA ALA A 204 22.15 -2.68 15.12
C ALA A 204 20.73 -2.29 14.67
N ARG A 205 20.62 -1.21 13.87
CA ARG A 205 19.34 -0.74 13.32
C ARG A 205 18.73 -1.71 12.31
N VAL A 206 19.55 -2.30 11.43
CA VAL A 206 19.10 -3.33 10.49
C VAL A 206 18.64 -4.59 11.22
N GLN A 207 19.36 -5.02 12.25
CA GLN A 207 18.97 -6.17 13.08
C GLN A 207 17.62 -5.95 13.77
N ALA A 208 17.40 -4.75 14.31
CA ALA A 208 16.14 -4.38 14.95
C ALA A 208 14.97 -4.39 13.94
N LEU A 209 15.14 -3.75 12.78
CA LEU A 209 14.11 -3.73 11.74
C LEU A 209 13.80 -5.14 11.21
N LEU A 210 14.81 -5.97 10.97
CA LEU A 210 14.61 -7.34 10.50
C LEU A 210 13.78 -8.16 11.50
N THR A 211 13.95 -7.92 12.81
CA THR A 211 13.15 -8.57 13.85
C THR A 211 11.70 -8.08 13.85
N GLU A 212 11.47 -6.79 13.60
CA GLU A 212 10.12 -6.19 13.56
C GLU A 212 9.31 -6.57 12.31
N LEU A 213 9.99 -6.88 11.20
CA LEU A 213 9.36 -7.33 9.94
C LEU A 213 9.02 -8.83 9.92
N GLY A 214 9.57 -9.61 10.85
CA GLY A 214 9.37 -11.07 10.96
C GLY A 214 10.05 -11.88 9.86
#